data_AF-E8N277-F1
#
_entry.id   AF-E8N277-F1
#
_cell.length_a   1.000
_cell.length_b   1.000
_cell.length_c   1.000
_cell.angle_alpha   90.00
_cell.angle_beta   90.00
_cell.angle_gamma   90.00
#
_symmetry.space_group_name_H-M   'P 1'
#
loop_
_entity.id
_entity.type
_entity.pdbx_description
1 polymer ?
#
loop_
_entity_poly.entity_id
_entity_poly.type
_entity_poly.pdbx_seq_one_letter_code
_entity_poly.pdbx_strand_id
1 'polypeptide(L)'
;MKVTQDNRFGESVFSVALPAPKDGWWRLIVDRILELSIIGLILQQLGAFFERLEKENKEREGKARQFLEDSTPEKVGVLEIIYRWTAKNKEWSDKPRKNLLEEKRQQWAKNPEHQKRFLQDLAGLPEPEMLRVLEEAQKFFGEIKPGEQSALAISLGKLKDVLNRNFSDKDWEAKAQGILALWDAFDAPSRGVVLKALNCLEERLLQKGTAELENRFFNSSKRRRLIPFLSNRDLQEKLRGYIPEVRTTLDLTPEPEDPPDIRGFLKEQHGIRRNPFGVTYNFFDPLIWVRRENPQSEDLLLSPSPNVIFLSHPDDGNIASLYFSYLFMSDYKNNKIPAANEFILCARLTSVEDFPITPLQQIVQSVARAWLEILPVSPWTALDLPAPQRSVLGGLLVWYLQDVYALRNHLEQNLTSIEDRNALETFLYEVDKEVKPKPPVNSPPYEILMDWCTLRPFQSRYTYLFVQDTAFPERDPSHAFWWQMFSRLLPDLITRNLIPKIFTPLRNPPVEALPAMSLSWSPEQLERILRDRFLRVGGQDLGQLFVDVAAEEARERFFPACQGSYGRMLRLGQRLIRYHVEHRPEERWISLDELDAVIGGQ
;
A
#
# COMPACT_ATOMS: atom_id res chain seq x y z
N MET A 1 29.28 38.33 42.79
CA MET A 1 28.64 38.21 41.46
C MET A 1 27.13 38.39 41.66
N LYS A 2 26.43 39.21 40.86
CA LYS A 2 24.96 39.31 40.89
C LYS A 2 24.41 38.46 39.75
N VAL A 3 23.50 37.54 40.06
CA VAL A 3 22.78 36.73 39.08
C VAL A 3 21.34 37.20 39.09
N THR A 4 20.85 37.61 37.93
CA THR A 4 19.47 38.01 37.68
C THR A 4 18.80 36.96 36.79
N GLN A 5 17.58 36.59 37.13
CA GLN A 5 16.77 35.70 36.31
C GLN A 5 15.35 36.27 36.25
N ASP A 6 14.89 36.59 35.04
CA ASP A 6 13.55 37.10 34.81
C ASP A 6 12.57 35.94 34.65
N ASN A 7 11.36 36.09 35.20
CA ASN A 7 10.25 35.20 34.87
C ASN A 7 9.58 35.65 33.55
N ARG A 8 8.74 34.79 32.96
CA ARG A 8 8.05 35.03 31.68
C ARG A 8 7.13 36.27 31.63
N PHE A 9 6.94 36.99 32.74
CA PHE A 9 6.06 38.16 32.82
C PHE A 9 6.74 39.41 33.40
N GLY A 10 8.06 39.40 33.59
CA GLY A 10 8.85 40.64 33.75
C GLY A 10 8.70 41.39 35.07
N GLU A 11 8.12 40.82 36.13
CA GLU A 11 7.99 41.53 37.43
C GLU A 11 8.54 40.77 38.65
N SER A 12 9.24 41.56 39.48
CA SER A 12 9.92 41.32 40.77
C SER A 12 11.27 40.59 40.78
N VAL A 13 12.31 41.34 41.20
CA VAL A 13 13.73 40.93 41.26
C VAL A 13 14.13 40.65 42.72
N PHE A 14 14.64 39.46 43.01
CA PHE A 14 15.46 39.22 44.20
C PHE A 14 16.94 39.23 43.81
N SER A 15 17.73 40.09 44.45
CA SER A 15 19.17 40.18 44.27
C SER A 15 19.90 39.68 45.51
N VAL A 16 20.75 38.67 45.36
CA VAL A 16 21.67 38.23 46.43
C VAL A 16 23.10 38.54 46.02
N ALA A 17 23.84 39.25 46.88
CA ALA A 17 25.24 39.57 46.65
C ALA A 17 26.11 38.49 47.30
N LEU A 18 26.87 37.75 46.48
CA LEU A 18 27.85 36.77 46.96
C LEU A 18 29.29 37.32 46.83
N PRO A 19 30.15 37.13 47.85
CA PRO A 19 31.54 37.60 47.84
C PRO A 19 32.39 36.86 46.78
N ALA A 20 33.44 37.53 46.30
CA ALA A 20 34.29 37.03 45.22
C ALA A 20 35.16 35.83 45.65
N PRO A 21 35.31 34.78 44.82
CA PRO A 21 35.93 33.54 45.23
C PRO A 21 37.44 33.56 45.04
N LYS A 22 38.18 32.91 45.95
CA LYS A 22 39.56 32.51 45.69
C LYS A 22 39.78 31.01 45.45
N ASP A 23 38.75 30.16 45.49
CA ASP A 23 38.93 28.72 45.21
C ASP A 23 37.72 28.06 44.51
N GLY A 24 38.02 27.12 43.61
CA GLY A 24 37.09 26.44 42.71
C GLY A 24 36.03 25.54 43.36
N TRP A 25 36.14 25.27 44.67
CA TRP A 25 35.17 24.46 45.41
C TRP A 25 33.85 25.17 45.69
N TRP A 26 33.83 26.50 45.72
CA TRP A 26 32.62 27.28 46.01
C TRP A 26 31.56 27.21 44.91
N ARG A 27 31.97 27.00 43.65
CA ARG A 27 31.05 26.88 42.51
C ARG A 27 30.20 25.61 42.60
N LEU A 28 30.81 24.51 43.04
CA LEU A 28 30.15 23.21 43.21
C LEU A 28 29.16 23.18 44.38
N ILE A 29 29.46 23.93 45.46
CA ILE A 29 28.58 24.03 46.64
C ILE A 29 27.37 24.92 46.34
N VAL A 30 27.54 26.03 45.61
CA VAL A 30 26.41 26.91 45.25
C VAL A 30 25.46 26.24 44.26
N ASP A 31 25.97 25.50 43.27
CA ASP A 31 25.13 24.74 42.33
C ASP A 31 24.33 23.64 43.06
N ARG A 32 24.92 22.99 44.08
CA ARG A 32 24.20 21.99 44.88
C ARG A 32 23.20 22.57 45.88
N ILE A 33 23.46 23.75 46.44
CA ILE A 33 22.51 24.45 47.32
C ILE A 33 21.31 24.95 46.50
N LEU A 34 21.51 25.42 45.26
CA LEU A 34 20.42 25.84 44.37
C LEU A 34 19.52 24.66 43.94
N GLU A 35 20.09 23.50 43.61
CA GLU A 35 19.31 22.28 43.33
C GLU A 35 18.51 21.80 44.55
N LEU A 36 19.10 21.83 45.75
CA LEU A 36 18.41 21.39 46.98
C LEU A 36 17.33 22.39 47.44
N SER A 37 17.49 23.68 47.14
CA SER A 37 16.52 24.72 47.48
C SER A 37 15.25 24.65 46.60
N ILE A 38 15.38 24.27 45.32
CA ILE A 38 14.25 24.05 44.41
C ILE A 38 13.44 22.81 44.81
N ILE A 39 14.12 21.73 45.21
CA ILE A 39 13.48 20.51 45.72
C ILE A 39 12.78 20.77 47.07
N GLY A 40 13.40 21.56 47.95
CA GLY A 40 12.80 21.98 49.22
C GLY A 40 11.51 22.81 49.03
N LEU A 41 11.49 23.75 48.08
CA LEU A 41 10.31 24.56 47.74
C LEU A 41 9.17 23.72 47.15
N ILE A 42 9.47 22.74 46.30
CA ILE A 42 8.48 21.81 45.74
C ILE A 42 7.87 20.92 46.83
N LEU A 43 8.69 20.43 47.77
CA LEU A 43 8.22 19.60 48.88
C LEU A 43 7.42 20.40 49.92
N GLN A 44 7.76 21.68 50.15
CA GLN A 44 7.02 22.56 51.06
C GLN A 44 5.68 23.00 50.47
N GLN A 45 5.59 23.20 49.15
CA GLN A 45 4.32 23.44 48.46
C GLN A 45 3.45 22.17 48.39
N LEU A 46 4.04 20.98 48.26
CA LEU A 46 3.31 19.71 48.37
C LEU A 46 2.79 19.47 49.79
N GLY A 47 3.57 19.78 50.84
CA GLY A 47 3.14 19.67 52.23
C GLY A 47 1.93 20.56 52.56
N ALA A 48 1.98 21.84 52.16
CA ALA A 48 0.85 22.76 52.32
C ALA A 48 -0.37 22.41 51.43
N PHE A 49 -0.14 21.74 50.30
CA PHE A 49 -1.20 21.19 49.45
C PHE A 49 -1.88 19.98 50.10
N PHE A 50 -1.12 19.09 50.74
CA PHE A 50 -1.66 17.94 51.47
C PHE A 50 -2.42 18.35 52.75
N GLU A 51 -1.97 19.36 53.48
CA GLU A 51 -2.71 19.92 54.63
C GLU A 51 -4.00 20.66 54.24
N ARG A 52 -4.05 21.30 53.05
CA ARG A 52 -5.30 21.85 52.48
C ARG A 52 -6.26 20.77 51.96
N LEU A 53 -5.71 19.71 51.39
CA LEU A 53 -6.43 18.52 50.91
C LEU A 53 -7.19 17.79 52.03
N GLU A 54 -6.65 17.77 53.24
CA GLU A 54 -7.26 17.11 54.40
C GLU A 54 -8.42 17.94 54.98
N LYS A 55 -8.40 19.27 54.80
CA LYS A 55 -9.43 20.21 55.28
C LYS A 55 -10.63 20.36 54.32
N GLU A 56 -10.46 20.07 53.03
CA GLU A 56 -11.49 20.16 51.97
C GLU A 56 -12.25 18.84 51.70
N ASN A 57 -12.30 17.92 52.66
CA ASN A 57 -12.78 16.55 52.43
C ASN A 57 -14.33 16.41 52.35
N LYS A 58 -15.11 17.50 52.43
CA LYS A 58 -16.59 17.48 52.32
C LYS A 58 -17.16 17.99 50.98
N GLU A 59 -16.46 18.86 50.25
CA GLU A 59 -16.89 19.30 48.90
C GLU A 59 -16.41 18.37 47.77
N ARG A 60 -15.54 17.40 48.09
CA ARG A 60 -14.93 16.48 47.12
C ARG A 60 -15.78 15.29 46.72
N GLU A 61 -16.88 14.98 47.41
CA GLU A 61 -17.77 13.91 46.99
C GLU A 61 -18.43 14.20 45.64
N GLY A 62 -18.93 15.42 45.42
CA GLY A 62 -19.52 15.82 44.15
C GLY A 62 -18.48 15.92 43.03
N LYS A 63 -17.34 16.57 43.31
CA LYS A 63 -16.29 16.79 42.31
C LYS A 63 -15.52 15.52 41.93
N ALA A 64 -15.32 14.57 42.84
CA ALA A 64 -14.71 13.28 42.51
C ALA A 64 -15.65 12.39 41.68
N ARG A 65 -16.97 12.44 41.95
CA ARG A 65 -17.98 11.72 41.17
C ARG A 65 -18.10 12.30 39.76
N GLN A 66 -18.18 13.62 39.65
CA GLN A 66 -18.22 14.34 38.38
C GLN A 66 -16.92 14.18 37.59
N PHE A 67 -15.75 14.20 38.25
CA PHE A 67 -14.48 13.87 37.60
C PHE A 67 -14.44 12.43 37.08
N LEU A 68 -15.01 11.44 37.78
CA LEU A 68 -15.11 10.05 37.32
C LEU A 68 -16.12 9.87 36.19
N GLU A 69 -17.18 10.68 36.15
CA GLU A 69 -18.16 10.75 35.06
C GLU A 69 -17.56 11.42 33.81
N ASP A 70 -16.69 12.44 33.99
CA ASP A 70 -16.07 13.24 32.92
C ASP A 70 -14.66 12.76 32.49
N SER A 71 -14.14 11.68 33.07
CA SER A 71 -12.75 11.22 32.83
C SER A 71 -12.58 10.46 31.52
N THR A 72 -11.57 10.86 30.73
CA THR A 72 -11.08 10.11 29.57
C THR A 72 -10.25 8.88 30.00
N PRO A 73 -10.06 7.87 29.14
CA PRO A 73 -9.41 6.60 29.47
C PRO A 73 -7.99 6.72 30.04
N GLU A 74 -7.21 7.71 29.61
CA GLU A 74 -5.84 7.95 30.13
C GLU A 74 -5.85 8.37 31.61
N LYS A 75 -6.94 9.00 32.08
CA LYS A 75 -7.10 9.40 33.48
C LYS A 75 -7.48 8.23 34.39
N VAL A 76 -8.04 7.15 33.84
CA VAL A 76 -8.36 5.92 34.59
C VAL A 76 -7.09 5.14 34.96
N GLY A 77 -6.07 5.12 34.10
CA GLY A 77 -4.76 4.53 34.43
C GLY A 77 -4.05 5.28 35.56
N VAL A 78 -4.16 6.62 35.57
CA VAL A 78 -3.67 7.46 36.68
C VAL A 78 -4.45 7.19 37.97
N LEU A 79 -5.77 7.01 37.89
CA LEU A 79 -6.61 6.64 39.03
C LEU A 79 -6.28 5.25 39.59
N GLU A 80 -5.82 4.31 38.76
CA GLU A 80 -5.39 3.00 39.22
C GLU A 80 -4.02 3.04 39.91
N ILE A 81 -3.09 3.87 39.43
CA ILE A 81 -1.82 4.15 40.10
C ILE A 81 -2.08 4.81 41.47
N ILE A 82 -3.02 5.77 41.53
CA ILE A 82 -3.47 6.40 42.78
C ILE A 82 -4.16 5.39 43.71
N TYR A 83 -4.99 4.48 43.17
CA TYR A 83 -5.64 3.40 43.91
C TYR A 83 -4.61 2.42 44.52
N ARG A 84 -3.61 2.00 43.75
CA ARG A 84 -2.54 1.11 44.23
C ARG A 84 -1.64 1.80 45.26
N TRP A 85 -1.39 3.09 45.08
CA TRP A 85 -0.62 3.90 46.04
C TRP A 85 -1.40 4.14 47.35
N THR A 86 -2.71 4.34 47.29
CA THR A 86 -3.58 4.55 48.47
C THR A 86 -3.94 3.24 49.19
N ALA A 87 -4.18 2.14 48.48
CA ALA A 87 -4.43 0.82 49.07
C ALA A 87 -3.22 0.30 49.89
N LYS A 88 -2.00 0.72 49.52
CA LYS A 88 -0.78 0.43 50.28
C LYS A 88 -0.65 1.26 51.57
N ASN A 89 -1.47 2.31 51.76
CA ASN A 89 -1.35 3.33 52.80
C ASN A 89 -2.59 3.51 53.71
N LYS A 90 -3.45 2.48 53.83
CA LYS A 90 -4.70 2.35 54.64
C LYS A 90 -6.00 2.52 53.86
N GLU A 91 -6.96 1.70 54.29
CA GLU A 91 -8.22 1.32 53.64
C GLU A 91 -9.12 2.48 53.24
N TRP A 92 -9.64 2.42 52.02
CA TRP A 92 -10.87 3.10 51.65
C TRP A 92 -12.04 2.25 52.15
N SER A 93 -12.72 2.68 53.22
CA SER A 93 -13.91 2.02 53.78
C SER A 93 -15.19 2.27 52.97
N ASP A 94 -15.12 3.00 51.86
CA ASP A 94 -16.28 3.56 51.16
C ASP A 94 -16.74 2.68 49.99
N LYS A 95 -17.74 1.82 50.28
CA LYS A 95 -18.34 0.82 49.37
C LYS A 95 -18.83 1.37 48.01
N PRO A 96 -19.42 2.57 47.90
CA PRO A 96 -19.88 3.14 46.62
C PRO A 96 -18.74 3.46 45.64
N ARG A 97 -17.60 3.94 46.14
CA ARG A 97 -16.44 4.26 45.29
C ARG A 97 -15.75 3.00 44.77
N LYS A 98 -15.68 1.96 45.61
CA LYS A 98 -15.22 0.63 45.21
C LYS A 98 -16.10 0.06 44.08
N ASN A 99 -17.42 0.20 44.19
CA ASN A 99 -18.35 -0.25 43.16
C ASN A 99 -18.24 0.55 41.85
N LEU A 100 -18.10 1.88 41.92
CA LEU A 100 -17.95 2.72 40.72
C LEU A 100 -16.61 2.46 39.99
N LEU A 101 -15.54 2.23 40.76
CA LEU A 101 -14.23 1.89 40.20
C LEU A 101 -14.28 0.50 39.55
N GLU A 102 -14.98 -0.45 40.16
CA GLU A 102 -15.24 -1.77 39.58
C GLU A 102 -16.11 -1.70 38.31
N GLU A 103 -17.12 -0.83 38.28
CA GLU A 103 -17.94 -0.57 37.10
C GLU A 103 -17.10 0.03 35.95
N LYS A 104 -16.26 1.02 36.24
CA LYS A 104 -15.35 1.63 35.26
C LYS A 104 -14.28 0.64 34.79
N ARG A 105 -13.78 -0.24 35.67
CA ARG A 105 -12.90 -1.36 35.30
C ARG A 105 -13.58 -2.29 34.31
N GLN A 106 -14.82 -2.67 34.55
CA GLN A 106 -15.59 -3.53 33.64
C GLN A 106 -15.86 -2.83 32.30
N GLN A 107 -16.18 -1.53 32.29
CA GLN A 107 -16.35 -0.75 31.07
C GLN A 107 -15.05 -0.66 30.25
N TRP A 108 -13.90 -0.43 30.91
CA TRP A 108 -12.59 -0.38 30.25
C TRP A 108 -12.19 -1.74 29.69
N ALA A 109 -12.34 -2.80 30.48
CA ALA A 109 -12.02 -4.16 30.09
C ALA A 109 -12.89 -4.70 28.94
N LYS A 110 -14.08 -4.11 28.72
CA LYS A 110 -14.98 -4.47 27.62
C LYS A 110 -14.78 -3.59 26.37
N ASN A 111 -13.94 -2.55 26.41
CA ASN A 111 -13.73 -1.63 25.28
C ASN A 111 -12.55 -2.08 24.37
N PRO A 112 -12.81 -2.47 23.10
CA PRO A 112 -11.78 -2.96 22.19
C PRO A 112 -10.62 -1.99 21.89
N GLU A 113 -10.88 -0.68 21.84
CA GLU A 113 -9.85 0.33 21.55
C GLU A 113 -8.86 0.49 22.71
N HIS A 114 -9.33 0.31 23.95
CA HIS A 114 -8.45 0.35 25.12
C HIS A 114 -7.57 -0.90 25.21
N GLN A 115 -8.16 -2.05 24.94
CA GLN A 115 -7.44 -3.31 24.83
C GLN A 115 -6.33 -3.22 23.77
N LYS A 116 -6.62 -2.58 22.64
CA LYS A 116 -5.65 -2.33 21.56
C LYS A 116 -4.50 -1.44 22.00
N ARG A 117 -4.77 -0.29 22.64
CA ARG A 117 -3.71 0.61 23.15
C ARG A 117 -2.83 -0.05 24.21
N PHE A 118 -3.42 -0.81 25.14
CA PHE A 118 -2.66 -1.55 26.14
C PHE A 118 -1.64 -2.53 25.53
N LEU A 119 -2.03 -3.26 24.47
CA LEU A 119 -1.13 -4.16 23.75
C LEU A 119 -0.03 -3.42 22.97
N GLN A 120 -0.31 -2.21 22.47
CA GLN A 120 0.69 -1.35 21.82
C GLN A 120 1.76 -0.92 22.83
N ASP A 121 1.34 -0.44 24.01
CA ASP A 121 2.25 0.02 25.05
C ASP A 121 3.14 -1.12 25.57
N LEU A 122 2.56 -2.33 25.73
CA LEU A 122 3.30 -3.54 26.10
C LEU A 122 4.44 -3.88 25.14
N ALA A 123 4.26 -3.65 23.83
CA ALA A 123 5.28 -3.98 22.84
C ALA A 123 6.55 -3.13 22.98
N GLY A 124 6.41 -1.89 23.48
CA GLY A 124 7.51 -0.94 23.72
C GLY A 124 8.31 -1.21 24.99
N LEU A 125 7.87 -2.12 25.86
CA LEU A 125 8.53 -2.40 27.14
C LEU A 125 9.68 -3.43 27.00
N PRO A 126 10.74 -3.31 27.82
CA PRO A 126 11.73 -4.37 28.02
C PRO A 126 11.06 -5.65 28.53
N GLU A 127 11.56 -6.82 28.12
CA GLU A 127 10.92 -8.11 28.43
C GLU A 127 10.63 -8.38 29.92
N PRO A 128 11.54 -8.07 30.88
CA PRO A 128 11.24 -8.25 32.31
C PRO A 128 10.08 -7.37 32.80
N GLU A 129 9.97 -6.15 32.28
CA GLU A 129 8.92 -5.20 32.63
C GLU A 129 7.59 -5.57 31.97
N MET A 130 7.64 -5.99 30.70
CA MET A 130 6.50 -6.52 29.95
C MET A 130 5.87 -7.73 30.66
N LEU A 131 6.68 -8.67 31.14
CA LEU A 131 6.20 -9.85 31.89
C LEU A 131 5.53 -9.47 33.21
N ARG A 132 6.10 -8.48 33.93
CA ARG A 132 5.50 -7.94 35.16
C ARG A 132 4.14 -7.29 34.86
N VAL A 133 4.07 -6.45 33.83
CA VAL A 133 2.83 -5.78 33.42
C VAL A 133 1.79 -6.79 32.94
N LEU A 134 2.19 -7.85 32.23
CA LEU A 134 1.29 -8.94 31.82
C LEU A 134 0.75 -9.73 33.03
N GLU A 135 1.56 -9.95 34.06
CA GLU A 135 1.09 -10.58 35.30
C GLU A 135 0.08 -9.72 36.05
N GLU A 136 0.36 -8.43 36.17
CA GLU A 136 -0.56 -7.47 36.78
C GLU A 136 -1.86 -7.36 35.98
N ALA A 137 -1.77 -7.35 34.65
CA ALA A 137 -2.93 -7.33 33.76
C ALA A 137 -3.72 -8.63 33.84
N GLN A 138 -3.09 -9.79 33.92
CA GLN A 138 -3.79 -11.07 34.08
C GLN A 138 -4.57 -11.11 35.40
N LYS A 139 -4.01 -10.60 36.49
CA LYS A 139 -4.73 -10.45 37.77
C LYS A 139 -5.89 -9.47 37.61
N PHE A 140 -5.63 -8.32 36.99
CA PHE A 140 -6.61 -7.27 36.72
C PHE A 140 -7.82 -7.77 35.91
N PHE A 141 -7.59 -8.51 34.81
CA PHE A 141 -8.65 -9.05 33.96
C PHE A 141 -9.24 -10.36 34.48
N GLY A 142 -8.52 -11.09 35.34
CA GLY A 142 -8.94 -12.37 35.92
C GLY A 142 -9.93 -12.24 37.07
N GLU A 143 -9.98 -11.08 37.74
CA GLU A 143 -10.96 -10.76 38.80
C GLU A 143 -12.38 -10.48 38.24
N ILE A 144 -12.53 -10.41 36.92
CA ILE A 144 -13.82 -10.33 36.24
C ILE A 144 -14.55 -11.68 36.40
N LYS A 145 -15.86 -11.64 36.66
CA LYS A 145 -16.69 -12.86 36.88
C LYS A 145 -16.40 -13.94 35.83
N PRO A 146 -16.30 -15.23 36.21
CA PRO A 146 -15.91 -16.33 35.31
C PRO A 146 -16.73 -16.47 34.01
N GLY A 147 -17.99 -16.02 33.99
CA GLY A 147 -18.84 -16.00 32.79
C GLY A 147 -18.73 -14.73 31.93
N GLU A 148 -17.97 -13.73 32.38
CA GLU A 148 -17.76 -12.44 31.72
C GLU A 148 -16.28 -12.17 31.40
N GLN A 149 -15.39 -13.15 31.63
CA GLN A 149 -13.99 -13.03 31.26
C GLN A 149 -13.88 -12.73 29.77
N SER A 150 -13.29 -11.59 29.43
CA SER A 150 -13.10 -11.21 28.04
C SER A 150 -12.17 -12.22 27.36
N ALA A 151 -12.38 -12.49 26.07
CA ALA A 151 -11.50 -13.33 25.28
C ALA A 151 -10.02 -12.85 25.35
N LEU A 152 -9.82 -11.56 25.63
CA LEU A 152 -8.50 -10.98 25.90
C LEU A 152 -7.89 -11.50 27.20
N ALA A 153 -8.62 -11.60 28.30
CA ALA A 153 -8.09 -12.07 29.60
C ALA A 153 -7.49 -13.49 29.50
N ILE A 154 -8.23 -14.39 28.86
CA ILE A 154 -7.81 -15.77 28.59
C ILE A 154 -6.56 -15.77 27.68
N SER A 155 -6.51 -14.86 26.72
CA SER A 155 -5.42 -14.79 25.76
C SER A 155 -4.16 -14.11 26.30
N LEU A 156 -4.28 -13.15 27.24
CA LEU A 156 -3.16 -12.53 27.96
C LEU A 156 -2.46 -13.54 28.88
N GLY A 157 -3.21 -14.44 29.53
CA GLY A 157 -2.63 -15.54 30.28
C GLY A 157 -1.79 -16.47 29.39
N LYS A 158 -2.32 -16.83 28.22
CA LYS A 158 -1.58 -17.61 27.21
C LYS A 158 -0.34 -16.86 26.71
N LEU A 159 -0.45 -15.55 26.49
CA LEU A 159 0.67 -14.69 26.08
C LEU A 159 1.80 -14.67 27.12
N LYS A 160 1.45 -14.47 28.39
CA LYS A 160 2.41 -14.54 29.50
C LYS A 160 3.08 -15.91 29.58
N ASP A 161 2.31 -16.99 29.53
CA ASP A 161 2.84 -18.35 29.62
C ASP A 161 3.83 -18.65 28.50
N VAL A 162 3.51 -18.23 27.28
CA VAL A 162 4.39 -18.42 26.11
C VAL A 162 5.68 -17.62 26.25
N LEU A 163 5.60 -16.35 26.63
CA LEU A 163 6.78 -15.50 26.81
C LEU A 163 7.67 -15.98 27.96
N ASN A 164 7.09 -16.51 29.04
CA ASN A 164 7.83 -17.15 30.13
C ASN A 164 8.34 -18.56 29.79
N ARG A 165 8.05 -19.08 28.59
CA ARG A 165 8.35 -20.46 28.19
C ARG A 165 7.72 -21.52 29.09
N ASN A 166 6.62 -21.16 29.76
CA ASN A 166 5.85 -22.02 30.64
C ASN A 166 4.77 -22.75 29.84
N PHE A 167 5.18 -23.68 28.99
CA PHE A 167 4.28 -24.55 28.23
C PHE A 167 4.92 -25.91 27.98
N SER A 168 4.07 -26.95 27.89
CA SER A 168 4.43 -28.35 27.70
C SER A 168 4.03 -28.84 26.31
N ASP A 169 4.43 -30.06 25.97
CA ASP A 169 4.05 -30.71 24.71
C ASP A 169 2.54 -30.95 24.58
N LYS A 170 1.78 -30.90 25.69
CA LYS A 170 0.34 -31.15 25.71
C LYS A 170 -0.53 -29.90 25.56
N ASP A 171 -0.01 -28.72 25.88
CA ASP A 171 -0.80 -27.47 25.94
C ASP A 171 -0.27 -26.34 25.03
N TRP A 172 0.92 -26.50 24.42
CA TRP A 172 1.49 -25.48 23.54
C TRP A 172 0.60 -25.14 22.33
N GLU A 173 -0.16 -26.10 21.78
CA GLU A 173 -1.04 -25.86 20.65
C GLU A 173 -2.22 -24.94 20.99
N ALA A 174 -2.85 -25.19 22.14
CA ALA A 174 -3.94 -24.36 22.65
C ALA A 174 -3.46 -22.94 22.99
N LYS A 175 -2.19 -22.82 23.40
CA LYS A 175 -1.49 -21.54 23.60
C LYS A 175 -1.24 -20.85 22.26
N ALA A 176 -0.64 -21.54 21.29
CA ALA A 176 -0.39 -21.02 19.94
C ALA A 176 -1.68 -20.52 19.26
N GLN A 177 -2.78 -21.29 19.33
CA GLN A 177 -4.08 -20.84 18.82
C GLN A 177 -4.59 -19.59 19.54
N GLY A 178 -4.36 -19.45 20.85
CA GLY A 178 -4.70 -18.22 21.58
C GLY A 178 -3.87 -17.02 21.14
N ILE A 179 -2.57 -17.21 20.89
CA ILE A 179 -1.68 -16.16 20.36
C ILE A 179 -2.12 -15.75 18.95
N LEU A 180 -2.47 -16.71 18.09
CA LEU A 180 -2.99 -16.43 16.74
C LEU A 180 -4.37 -15.76 16.78
N ALA A 181 -5.21 -16.07 17.77
CA ALA A 181 -6.47 -15.37 17.98
C ALA A 181 -6.25 -13.91 18.42
N LEU A 182 -5.24 -13.63 19.26
CA LEU A 182 -4.81 -12.25 19.55
C LEU A 182 -4.35 -11.54 18.28
N TRP A 183 -3.60 -12.23 17.44
CA TRP A 183 -3.16 -11.67 16.17
C TRP A 183 -4.33 -11.23 15.27
N ASP A 184 -5.39 -12.03 15.19
CA ASP A 184 -6.59 -11.70 14.40
C ASP A 184 -7.42 -10.56 15.00
N ALA A 185 -7.51 -10.53 16.32
CA ALA A 185 -8.36 -9.60 17.05
C ALA A 185 -7.83 -8.16 17.06
N PHE A 186 -6.51 -7.98 16.87
CA PHE A 186 -5.85 -6.67 17.05
C PHE A 186 -5.11 -6.19 15.80
N ASP A 187 -4.99 -4.88 15.60
CA ASP A 187 -4.35 -4.26 14.41
C ASP A 187 -2.81 -4.24 14.49
N ALA A 188 -2.14 -3.88 13.39
CA ALA A 188 -0.68 -4.00 13.23
C ALA A 188 0.17 -3.37 14.37
N PRO A 189 -0.15 -2.20 14.94
CA PRO A 189 0.71 -1.59 15.96
C PRO A 189 0.70 -2.34 17.30
N SER A 190 -0.34 -3.13 17.61
CA SER A 190 -0.47 -3.90 18.86
C SER A 190 0.16 -5.30 18.79
N ARG A 191 0.80 -5.65 17.66
CA ARG A 191 1.23 -7.03 17.38
C ARG A 191 2.68 -7.35 17.74
N GLY A 192 3.47 -6.37 18.19
CA GLY A 192 4.89 -6.59 18.54
C GLY A 192 5.08 -7.63 19.66
N VAL A 193 4.24 -7.61 20.69
CA VAL A 193 4.29 -8.61 21.79
C VAL A 193 3.82 -10.00 21.32
N VAL A 194 2.87 -10.04 20.39
CA VAL A 194 2.35 -11.27 19.80
C VAL A 194 3.43 -11.92 18.92
N LEU A 195 4.21 -11.14 18.16
CA LEU A 195 5.37 -11.62 17.40
C LEU A 195 6.43 -12.23 18.32
N LYS A 196 6.78 -11.57 19.43
CA LYS A 196 7.74 -12.11 20.41
C LYS A 196 7.28 -13.48 20.92
N ALA A 197 6.00 -13.63 21.24
CA ALA A 197 5.43 -14.90 21.68
C ALA A 197 5.41 -15.97 20.58
N LEU A 198 5.09 -15.60 19.34
CA LEU A 198 5.13 -16.52 18.19
C LEU A 198 6.55 -17.01 17.90
N ASN A 199 7.57 -16.16 18.05
CA ASN A 199 8.98 -16.55 17.93
C ASN A 199 9.35 -17.62 18.98
N CYS A 200 8.82 -17.53 20.21
CA CYS A 200 9.03 -18.58 21.23
C CYS A 200 8.37 -19.92 20.87
N LEU A 201 7.32 -19.90 20.05
CA LEU A 201 6.59 -21.10 19.61
C LEU A 201 7.05 -21.61 18.24
N GLU A 202 7.94 -20.87 17.57
CA GLU A 202 8.22 -21.08 16.16
C GLU A 202 8.76 -22.49 15.88
N GLU A 203 9.80 -22.93 16.59
CA GLU A 203 10.40 -24.26 16.37
C GLU A 203 9.37 -25.39 16.44
N ARG A 204 8.37 -25.28 17.34
CA ARG A 204 7.29 -26.26 17.48
C ARG A 204 6.23 -26.14 16.40
N LEU A 205 5.91 -24.92 15.96
CA LEU A 205 5.03 -24.69 14.82
C LEU A 205 5.64 -25.30 13.55
N LEU A 206 6.95 -25.12 13.32
CA LEU A 206 7.66 -25.64 12.16
C LEU A 206 7.64 -27.18 12.07
N GLN A 207 7.54 -27.89 13.21
CA GLN A 207 7.51 -29.36 13.26
C GLN A 207 6.18 -29.97 12.75
N LYS A 208 5.12 -29.18 12.60
CA LYS A 208 3.78 -29.65 12.18
C LYS A 208 3.62 -29.87 10.68
N GLY A 209 4.63 -29.53 9.88
CA GLY A 209 4.58 -29.65 8.42
C GLY A 209 3.82 -28.50 7.73
N THR A 210 4.02 -28.35 6.42
CA THR A 210 3.54 -27.20 5.63
C THR A 210 2.02 -27.07 5.58
N ALA A 211 1.28 -28.16 5.34
CA ALA A 211 -0.17 -28.13 5.18
C ALA A 211 -0.92 -27.68 6.45
N GLU A 212 -0.42 -28.02 7.64
CA GLU A 212 -1.05 -27.58 8.89
C GLU A 212 -0.72 -26.12 9.22
N LEU A 213 0.47 -25.66 8.83
CA LEU A 213 0.86 -24.24 8.92
C LEU A 213 0.07 -23.39 7.92
N GLU A 214 -0.21 -23.91 6.73
CA GLU A 214 -1.12 -23.29 5.76
C GLU A 214 -2.52 -23.08 6.35
N ASN A 215 -3.11 -24.11 6.93
CA ASN A 215 -4.43 -23.96 7.56
C ASN A 215 -4.40 -22.95 8.72
N ARG A 216 -3.32 -22.90 9.51
CA ARG A 216 -3.23 -22.00 10.67
C ARG A 216 -2.95 -20.53 10.31
N PHE A 217 -2.10 -20.26 9.31
CA PHE A 217 -1.72 -18.90 8.92
C PHE A 217 -2.58 -18.28 7.81
N PHE A 218 -3.31 -19.10 7.03
CA PHE A 218 -4.03 -18.60 5.84
C PHE A 218 -5.54 -18.50 6.02
N ASN A 219 -6.09 -18.99 7.13
CA ASN A 219 -7.50 -18.81 7.49
C ASN A 219 -7.91 -17.34 7.74
N SER A 220 -6.96 -16.41 7.79
CA SER A 220 -7.19 -14.99 7.99
C SER A 220 -6.18 -14.16 7.20
N SER A 221 -6.65 -13.17 6.45
CA SER A 221 -5.79 -12.20 5.74
C SER A 221 -4.82 -11.48 6.68
N LYS A 222 -5.19 -11.35 7.97
CA LYS A 222 -4.32 -10.78 9.00
C LYS A 222 -3.13 -11.68 9.30
N ARG A 223 -3.31 -13.00 9.42
CA ARG A 223 -2.26 -13.98 9.80
C ARG A 223 -1.18 -14.19 8.75
N ARG A 224 -1.45 -13.87 7.48
CA ARG A 224 -0.45 -13.92 6.40
C ARG A 224 0.78 -13.04 6.66
N ARG A 225 0.62 -11.95 7.42
CA ARG A 225 1.77 -11.10 7.80
C ARG A 225 2.65 -11.70 8.89
N LEU A 226 2.41 -12.93 9.33
CA LEU A 226 3.33 -13.68 10.19
C LEU A 226 4.42 -14.37 9.38
N ILE A 227 4.18 -14.62 8.09
CA ILE A 227 5.12 -15.29 7.17
C ILE A 227 6.47 -14.55 7.06
N PRO A 228 6.52 -13.19 6.98
CA PRO A 228 7.76 -12.44 6.97
C PRO A 228 8.60 -12.58 8.25
N PHE A 229 7.96 -12.89 9.38
CA PHE A 229 8.60 -12.94 10.70
C PHE A 229 9.05 -14.35 11.10
N LEU A 230 8.80 -15.36 10.26
CA LEU A 230 9.36 -16.69 10.45
C LEU A 230 10.89 -16.65 10.25
N SER A 231 11.64 -17.17 11.21
CA SER A 231 13.08 -17.36 11.14
C SER A 231 13.49 -18.45 10.12
N ASN A 232 12.60 -19.40 9.81
CA ASN A 232 12.86 -20.42 8.80
C ASN A 232 12.64 -19.87 7.37
N ARG A 233 13.74 -19.54 6.69
CA ARG A 233 13.74 -18.98 5.33
C ARG A 233 13.13 -19.89 4.27
N ASP A 234 13.35 -21.20 4.35
CA ASP A 234 12.82 -22.17 3.37
C ASP A 234 11.30 -22.31 3.50
N LEU A 235 10.79 -22.32 4.73
CA LEU A 235 9.35 -22.33 4.97
C LEU A 235 8.74 -20.98 4.61
N GLN A 236 9.40 -19.87 4.94
CA GLN A 236 8.98 -18.55 4.53
C GLN A 236 8.84 -18.47 3.00
N GLU A 237 9.81 -18.98 2.24
CA GLU A 237 9.74 -19.03 0.77
C GLU A 237 8.59 -19.94 0.28
N LYS A 238 8.36 -21.09 0.91
CA LYS A 238 7.21 -21.97 0.59
C LYS A 238 5.87 -21.30 0.87
N LEU A 239 5.71 -20.65 2.03
CA LEU A 239 4.46 -20.02 2.46
C LEU A 239 4.22 -18.68 1.75
N ARG A 240 5.26 -17.99 1.27
CA ARG A 240 5.13 -16.75 0.50
C ARG A 240 4.29 -16.93 -0.77
N GLY A 241 4.38 -18.08 -1.43
CA GLY A 241 3.61 -18.41 -2.64
C GLY A 241 2.08 -18.51 -2.44
N TYR A 242 1.60 -18.40 -1.19
CA TYR A 242 0.19 -18.54 -0.84
C TYR A 242 -0.45 -17.23 -0.32
N ILE A 243 0.29 -16.10 -0.31
CA ILE A 243 -0.31 -14.78 -0.03
C ILE A 243 -1.19 -14.43 -1.24
N PRO A 244 -2.52 -14.29 -1.07
CA PRO A 244 -3.39 -13.96 -2.18
C PRO A 244 -2.99 -12.63 -2.78
N GLU A 245 -2.87 -12.71 -4.09
CA GLU A 245 -2.78 -11.66 -5.08
C GLU A 245 -3.17 -10.28 -4.54
N VAL A 246 -2.30 -9.31 -4.79
CA VAL A 246 -2.73 -7.93 -4.96
C VAL A 246 -3.87 -7.98 -5.98
N ARG A 247 -5.12 -7.89 -5.52
CA ARG A 247 -6.24 -7.64 -6.40
C ARG A 247 -5.95 -6.30 -7.04
N THR A 248 -5.46 -6.31 -8.27
CA THR A 248 -5.30 -5.09 -9.03
C THR A 248 -6.67 -4.62 -9.50
N THR A 249 -6.82 -3.32 -9.64
CA THR A 249 -7.93 -2.55 -10.25
C THR A 249 -8.54 -3.16 -11.52
N LEU A 250 -7.84 -4.07 -12.20
CA LEU A 250 -8.27 -4.72 -13.44
C LEU A 250 -9.45 -5.68 -13.30
N ASP A 251 -9.67 -6.28 -12.11
CA ASP A 251 -10.87 -7.10 -11.87
C ASP A 251 -12.12 -6.25 -11.56
N LEU A 252 -11.93 -4.97 -11.27
CA LEU A 252 -12.97 -4.05 -10.80
C LEU A 252 -13.29 -2.94 -11.81
N THR A 253 -12.61 -2.90 -12.95
CA THR A 253 -12.91 -1.93 -14.00
C THR A 253 -14.07 -2.48 -14.82
N PRO A 254 -15.29 -1.92 -14.73
CA PRO A 254 -16.38 -2.34 -15.59
C PRO A 254 -15.95 -2.16 -17.05
N GLU A 255 -16.20 -3.17 -17.87
CA GLU A 255 -15.95 -3.07 -19.29
C GLU A 255 -16.75 -1.87 -19.84
N PRO A 256 -16.11 -0.97 -20.60
CA PRO A 256 -16.79 0.19 -21.14
C PRO A 256 -17.93 -0.27 -22.05
N GLU A 257 -19.08 0.35 -21.86
CA GLU A 257 -20.29 0.07 -22.64
C GLU A 257 -20.22 0.72 -24.02
N ASP A 258 -20.58 -0.04 -25.07
CA ASP A 258 -20.68 0.51 -26.43
C ASP A 258 -21.67 1.68 -26.47
N PRO A 259 -21.35 2.79 -27.17
CA PRO A 259 -22.30 3.85 -27.47
C PRO A 259 -23.61 3.29 -28.03
N PRO A 260 -24.78 3.85 -27.64
CA PRO A 260 -26.09 3.25 -27.99
C PRO A 260 -26.31 3.05 -29.49
N ASP A 261 -25.80 3.97 -30.30
CA ASP A 261 -25.83 3.99 -31.75
C ASP A 261 -24.96 2.88 -32.38
N ILE A 262 -23.73 2.74 -31.90
CA ILE A 262 -22.83 1.62 -32.29
C ILE A 262 -23.44 0.28 -31.86
N ARG A 263 -23.99 0.21 -30.65
CA ARG A 263 -24.65 -0.99 -30.13
C ARG A 263 -25.86 -1.37 -30.96
N GLY A 264 -26.69 -0.40 -31.35
CA GLY A 264 -27.84 -0.59 -32.23
C GLY A 264 -27.42 -1.18 -33.57
N PHE A 265 -26.48 -0.52 -34.26
CA PHE A 265 -25.93 -1.00 -35.53
C PHE A 265 -25.43 -2.45 -35.44
N LEU A 266 -24.53 -2.74 -34.48
CA LEU A 266 -23.93 -4.07 -34.37
C LEU A 266 -24.91 -5.15 -33.93
N LYS A 267 -25.71 -4.89 -32.90
CA LYS A 267 -26.57 -5.91 -32.30
C LYS A 267 -27.82 -6.17 -33.14
N GLU A 268 -28.47 -5.12 -33.61
CA GLU A 268 -29.76 -5.22 -34.28
C GLU A 268 -29.60 -5.64 -35.75
N GLN A 269 -28.57 -5.14 -36.43
CA GLN A 269 -28.39 -5.40 -37.86
C GLN A 269 -27.47 -6.59 -38.17
N HIS A 270 -26.53 -6.90 -37.25
CA HIS A 270 -25.50 -7.93 -37.45
C HIS A 270 -25.49 -9.03 -36.38
N GLY A 271 -26.33 -8.94 -35.33
CA GLY A 271 -26.33 -9.92 -34.24
C GLY A 271 -25.04 -9.91 -33.40
N ILE A 272 -24.19 -8.90 -33.59
CA ILE A 272 -22.93 -8.71 -32.89
C ILE A 272 -23.23 -8.04 -31.56
N ARG A 273 -23.00 -8.76 -30.45
CA ARG A 273 -23.41 -8.31 -29.11
C ARG A 273 -22.64 -7.09 -28.62
N ARG A 274 -21.40 -6.93 -29.09
CA ARG A 274 -20.46 -5.86 -28.71
C ARG A 274 -19.48 -5.52 -29.82
N ASN A 275 -18.92 -4.31 -29.80
CA ASN A 275 -17.92 -3.89 -30.77
C ASN A 275 -16.66 -4.79 -30.75
N PRO A 276 -16.37 -5.53 -31.83
CA PRO A 276 -15.19 -6.38 -31.91
C PRO A 276 -13.88 -5.58 -31.97
N PHE A 277 -13.93 -4.26 -32.15
CA PHE A 277 -12.76 -3.37 -32.11
C PHE A 277 -12.55 -2.66 -30.76
N GLY A 278 -13.49 -2.79 -29.82
CA GLY A 278 -13.47 -2.12 -28.51
C GLY A 278 -14.08 -0.71 -28.51
N VAL A 279 -14.43 -0.21 -27.31
CA VAL A 279 -15.10 1.10 -27.11
C VAL A 279 -14.09 2.24 -26.92
N THR A 280 -12.99 1.94 -26.24
CA THR A 280 -11.93 2.90 -25.94
C THR A 280 -10.58 2.24 -26.22
N TYR A 281 -9.75 2.93 -27.01
CA TYR A 281 -8.38 2.49 -27.36
C TYR A 281 -7.44 2.25 -26.17
N ASN A 282 -7.89 2.58 -24.96
CA ASN A 282 -7.09 2.65 -23.75
C ASN A 282 -7.50 1.62 -22.69
N PHE A 283 -8.54 0.81 -22.91
CA PHE A 283 -9.02 -0.13 -21.91
C PHE A 283 -8.78 -1.59 -22.27
N PHE A 284 -8.54 -2.34 -21.22
CA PHE A 284 -8.43 -3.79 -21.16
C PHE A 284 -9.50 -4.47 -22.04
N ASP A 285 -9.06 -5.19 -23.06
CA ASP A 285 -9.94 -5.80 -24.05
C ASP A 285 -9.88 -7.32 -23.98
N PRO A 286 -10.68 -7.98 -23.12
CA PRO A 286 -10.56 -9.40 -22.78
C PRO A 286 -10.60 -10.37 -23.98
N LEU A 287 -10.95 -9.89 -25.18
CA LEU A 287 -10.95 -10.66 -26.42
C LEU A 287 -9.54 -10.90 -26.98
N ILE A 288 -8.53 -10.09 -26.62
CA ILE A 288 -7.12 -10.26 -27.02
C ILE A 288 -6.50 -11.52 -26.38
N TRP A 289 -6.96 -11.92 -25.19
CA TRP A 289 -6.05 -12.50 -24.18
C TRP A 289 -6.05 -14.01 -24.07
N VAL A 290 -6.68 -14.72 -25.02
CA VAL A 290 -6.91 -16.18 -24.89
C VAL A 290 -6.01 -17.01 -25.81
N ARG A 291 -5.23 -16.42 -26.73
CA ARG A 291 -4.32 -17.21 -27.59
C ARG A 291 -2.93 -16.59 -27.80
N ARG A 292 -1.93 -17.46 -27.63
CA ARG A 292 -0.49 -17.27 -27.90
C ARG A 292 -0.24 -17.39 -29.40
N GLU A 293 -0.16 -16.27 -30.11
CA GLU A 293 0.10 -16.30 -31.57
C GLU A 293 1.42 -15.63 -32.00
N ASN A 294 2.27 -15.21 -31.06
CA ASN A 294 3.66 -14.86 -31.39
C ASN A 294 4.68 -15.48 -30.40
N PRO A 295 4.93 -16.81 -30.50
CA PRO A 295 5.79 -17.54 -29.57
C PRO A 295 7.27 -17.10 -29.61
N GLN A 296 7.75 -16.46 -30.68
CA GLN A 296 9.15 -16.00 -30.76
C GLN A 296 9.41 -14.68 -30.02
N SER A 297 8.35 -13.90 -29.75
CA SER A 297 8.46 -12.63 -29.02
C SER A 297 8.25 -12.76 -27.51
N GLU A 298 7.46 -13.74 -27.06
CA GLU A 298 7.10 -13.90 -25.64
C GLU A 298 8.31 -14.21 -24.76
N ASP A 299 9.24 -15.05 -25.21
CA ASP A 299 10.43 -15.42 -24.41
C ASP A 299 11.31 -14.20 -24.13
N LEU A 300 11.52 -13.32 -25.12
CA LEU A 300 12.26 -12.07 -24.94
C LEU A 300 11.49 -11.08 -24.06
N LEU A 301 10.17 -11.00 -24.21
CA LEU A 301 9.31 -10.08 -23.47
C LEU A 301 9.17 -10.46 -21.99
N LEU A 302 9.05 -11.75 -21.70
CA LEU A 302 8.98 -12.31 -20.35
C LEU A 302 10.37 -12.59 -19.75
N SER A 303 11.44 -12.49 -20.54
CA SER A 303 12.79 -12.67 -20.00
C SER A 303 13.11 -11.61 -18.94
N PRO A 304 13.86 -11.95 -17.88
CA PRO A 304 14.36 -10.99 -16.90
C PRO A 304 15.56 -10.19 -17.45
N SER A 305 15.57 -9.88 -18.75
CA SER A 305 16.61 -9.11 -19.44
C SER A 305 16.03 -7.85 -20.05
N PRO A 306 16.74 -6.71 -20.01
CA PRO A 306 16.29 -5.49 -20.65
C PRO A 306 16.23 -5.68 -22.17
N ASN A 307 15.25 -5.06 -22.83
CA ASN A 307 15.14 -5.13 -24.28
C ASN A 307 14.45 -3.89 -24.87
N VAL A 308 14.61 -3.74 -26.19
CA VAL A 308 13.96 -2.72 -27.02
C VAL A 308 12.99 -3.41 -27.97
N ILE A 309 11.80 -2.85 -28.09
CA ILE A 309 10.68 -3.38 -28.83
C ILE A 309 10.26 -2.30 -29.82
N PHE A 310 10.63 -2.49 -31.07
CA PHE A 310 10.30 -1.60 -32.16
C PHE A 310 8.84 -1.76 -32.53
N LEU A 311 8.08 -0.69 -32.38
CA LEU A 311 6.67 -0.64 -32.72
C LEU A 311 6.51 -0.29 -34.19
N SER A 312 5.62 -1.01 -34.87
CA SER A 312 5.19 -0.63 -36.23
C SER A 312 4.35 0.66 -36.21
N HIS A 313 3.62 0.88 -35.11
CA HIS A 313 2.85 2.10 -34.85
C HIS A 313 2.83 2.43 -33.34
N PRO A 314 2.82 3.71 -32.92
CA PRO A 314 2.82 4.09 -31.50
C PRO A 314 1.70 3.45 -30.67
N ASP A 315 0.55 3.19 -31.28
CA ASP A 315 -0.61 2.58 -30.62
C ASP A 315 -0.36 1.17 -30.08
N ASP A 316 0.56 0.45 -30.72
CA ASP A 316 0.91 -0.91 -30.30
C ASP A 316 1.59 -0.92 -28.94
N GLY A 317 2.29 0.15 -28.56
CA GLY A 317 2.97 0.25 -27.26
C GLY A 317 2.00 0.20 -26.09
N ASN A 318 0.85 0.91 -26.21
CA ASN A 318 -0.20 0.91 -25.20
C ASN A 318 -0.83 -0.46 -25.02
N ILE A 319 -1.20 -1.09 -26.13
CA ILE A 319 -1.83 -2.41 -26.12
C ILE A 319 -0.86 -3.46 -25.60
N ALA A 320 0.39 -3.44 -26.07
CA ALA A 320 1.43 -4.36 -25.62
C ALA A 320 1.67 -4.23 -24.11
N SER A 321 1.81 -3.02 -23.58
CA SER A 321 2.02 -2.78 -22.15
C SER A 321 0.85 -3.24 -21.29
N LEU A 322 -0.39 -3.03 -21.76
CA LEU A 322 -1.58 -3.58 -21.11
C LEU A 322 -1.53 -5.10 -21.17
N TYR A 323 -1.31 -5.66 -22.37
CA TYR A 323 -1.21 -7.09 -22.64
C TYR A 323 -0.23 -7.80 -21.72
N PHE A 324 0.96 -7.25 -21.58
CA PHE A 324 1.97 -7.83 -20.71
C PHE A 324 1.59 -7.67 -19.26
N SER A 325 1.10 -6.49 -18.85
CA SER A 325 0.63 -6.29 -17.49
C SER A 325 -0.32 -7.42 -17.08
N TYR A 326 -1.35 -7.72 -17.87
CA TYR A 326 -2.23 -8.84 -17.53
C TYR A 326 -1.69 -10.23 -17.79
N LEU A 327 -0.80 -10.48 -18.75
CA LEU A 327 -0.18 -11.83 -18.85
C LEU A 327 0.50 -12.20 -17.55
N PHE A 328 1.33 -11.29 -17.04
CA PHE A 328 1.95 -11.47 -15.74
C PHE A 328 0.87 -11.68 -14.67
N MET A 329 -0.21 -10.90 -14.62
CA MET A 329 -1.29 -11.05 -13.61
C MET A 329 -2.28 -12.21 -13.81
N SER A 330 -2.37 -12.81 -15.00
CA SER A 330 -3.30 -13.91 -15.30
C SER A 330 -2.64 -15.28 -15.12
N ASP A 331 -1.32 -15.36 -15.30
CA ASP A 331 -0.53 -16.52 -14.90
C ASP A 331 -0.45 -16.67 -13.36
N TYR A 332 -0.67 -15.59 -12.59
CA TYR A 332 -0.97 -15.64 -11.15
C TYR A 332 -2.23 -16.47 -10.87
N LYS A 333 -3.36 -16.13 -11.51
CA LYS A 333 -4.67 -16.77 -11.27
C LYS A 333 -4.72 -18.26 -11.60
N ASN A 334 -3.85 -18.71 -12.50
CA ASN A 334 -3.84 -20.10 -12.98
C ASN A 334 -2.80 -20.99 -12.28
N ASN A 335 -2.12 -20.53 -11.22
CA ASN A 335 -1.14 -21.30 -10.44
C ASN A 335 0.00 -21.96 -11.27
N LYS A 336 0.29 -21.46 -12.49
CA LYS A 336 1.22 -22.13 -13.44
C LYS A 336 2.63 -21.55 -13.45
N ILE A 337 2.86 -20.39 -12.86
CA ILE A 337 4.18 -19.77 -12.70
C ILE A 337 4.30 -19.33 -11.24
N PRO A 338 5.46 -19.46 -10.57
CA PRO A 338 5.70 -18.85 -9.27
C PRO A 338 5.79 -17.33 -9.45
N ALA A 339 4.63 -16.72 -9.65
CA ALA A 339 4.43 -15.29 -9.76
C ALA A 339 4.50 -14.72 -8.34
N ALA A 340 5.67 -14.68 -7.73
CA ALA A 340 5.85 -14.05 -6.42
C ALA A 340 7.03 -13.08 -6.42
N ASN A 341 7.69 -12.89 -7.57
CA ASN A 341 8.98 -12.22 -7.66
C ASN A 341 8.97 -10.99 -8.58
N GLU A 342 7.84 -10.55 -9.12
CA GLU A 342 7.83 -9.55 -10.20
C GLU A 342 6.79 -8.47 -9.90
N PHE A 343 7.14 -7.22 -10.22
CA PHE A 343 6.28 -6.04 -10.12
C PHE A 343 6.32 -5.34 -11.47
N ILE A 344 5.18 -4.94 -12.02
CA ILE A 344 5.14 -4.31 -13.34
C ILE A 344 4.83 -2.85 -13.16
N LEU A 345 5.61 -2.03 -13.85
CA LEU A 345 5.51 -0.59 -13.81
C LEU A 345 5.46 -0.06 -15.24
N CYS A 346 4.36 0.60 -15.60
CA CYS A 346 4.22 1.24 -16.90
C CYS A 346 4.58 2.72 -16.77
N ALA A 347 5.69 3.13 -17.39
CA ALA A 347 6.12 4.52 -17.47
C ALA A 347 5.90 5.05 -18.90
N ARG A 348 5.06 6.08 -19.02
CA ARG A 348 4.85 6.78 -20.28
C ARG A 348 5.78 7.96 -20.39
N LEU A 349 6.42 8.10 -21.54
CA LEU A 349 7.13 9.32 -21.87
C LEU A 349 6.12 10.43 -22.09
N THR A 350 6.37 11.60 -21.52
CA THR A 350 5.56 12.80 -21.73
C THR A 350 6.40 13.89 -22.38
N SER A 351 5.86 14.54 -23.41
CA SER A 351 6.48 15.71 -24.05
C SER A 351 6.71 16.82 -23.02
N VAL A 352 7.88 17.44 -23.10
CA VAL A 352 8.48 18.31 -22.07
C VAL A 352 8.02 19.77 -22.20
N GLU A 353 7.07 20.07 -23.10
CA GLU A 353 6.69 21.45 -23.42
C GLU A 353 6.25 22.28 -22.19
N ASP A 354 5.78 21.65 -21.11
CA ASP A 354 5.33 22.36 -19.90
C ASP A 354 6.14 22.11 -18.60
N PHE A 355 7.02 21.09 -18.50
CA PHE A 355 7.83 20.85 -17.28
C PHE A 355 9.15 20.12 -17.55
N PRO A 356 10.31 20.58 -17.03
CA PRO A 356 11.61 19.94 -17.20
C PRO A 356 11.77 18.72 -16.27
N ILE A 357 10.99 17.65 -16.53
CA ILE A 357 11.04 16.41 -15.75
C ILE A 357 12.04 15.46 -16.40
N THR A 358 13.08 15.10 -15.66
CA THR A 358 14.09 14.11 -16.07
C THR A 358 13.48 12.71 -16.26
N PRO A 359 14.10 11.82 -17.06
CA PRO A 359 13.65 10.43 -17.21
C PRO A 359 13.42 9.71 -15.87
N LEU A 360 14.34 9.90 -14.92
CA LEU A 360 14.23 9.28 -13.60
C LEU A 360 13.00 9.77 -12.84
N GLN A 361 12.74 11.08 -12.85
CA GLN A 361 11.54 11.62 -12.21
C GLN A 361 10.24 11.11 -12.85
N GLN A 362 10.19 10.95 -14.19
CA GLN A 362 9.01 10.36 -14.86
C GLN A 362 8.79 8.90 -14.42
N ILE A 363 9.86 8.12 -14.28
CA ILE A 363 9.79 6.74 -13.76
C ILE A 363 9.29 6.75 -12.30
N VAL A 364 9.86 7.61 -11.45
CA VAL A 364 9.44 7.75 -10.04
C VAL A 364 7.97 8.16 -9.93
N GLN A 365 7.50 9.11 -10.75
CA GLN A 365 6.09 9.49 -10.80
C GLN A 365 5.20 8.32 -11.20
N SER A 366 5.68 7.47 -12.13
CA SER A 366 4.98 6.25 -12.51
C SER A 366 4.92 5.26 -11.35
N VAL A 367 5.98 5.15 -10.53
CA VAL A 367 5.98 4.32 -9.31
C VAL A 367 4.95 4.82 -8.32
N ALA A 368 4.89 6.14 -8.10
CA ALA A 368 3.89 6.73 -7.21
C ALA A 368 2.46 6.43 -7.70
N ARG A 369 2.19 6.59 -9.00
CA ARG A 369 0.88 6.27 -9.60
C ARG A 369 0.51 4.80 -9.39
N ALA A 370 1.42 3.87 -9.68
CA ALA A 370 1.17 2.44 -9.49
C ALA A 370 0.81 2.11 -8.03
N TRP A 371 1.50 2.71 -7.05
CA TRP A 371 1.14 2.56 -5.65
C TRP A 371 -0.20 3.20 -5.30
N LEU A 372 -0.53 4.38 -5.84
CA LEU A 372 -1.84 5.01 -5.64
C LEU A 372 -2.99 4.20 -6.23
N GLU A 373 -2.76 3.39 -7.26
CA GLU A 373 -3.75 2.45 -7.81
C GLU A 373 -3.88 1.18 -6.96
N ILE A 374 -2.76 0.69 -6.39
CA ILE A 374 -2.73 -0.53 -5.57
C ILE A 374 -3.34 -0.32 -4.19
N LEU A 375 -3.00 0.78 -3.53
CA LEU A 375 -3.35 0.99 -2.12
C LEU A 375 -4.85 1.05 -1.84
N PRO A 376 -5.70 1.66 -2.67
CA PRO A 376 -7.14 1.66 -2.42
C PRO A 376 -7.80 0.28 -2.53
N VAL A 377 -7.21 -0.63 -3.31
CA VAL A 377 -7.71 -2.01 -3.49
C VAL A 377 -7.07 -2.99 -2.50
N SER A 378 -5.82 -2.73 -2.10
CA SER A 378 -5.07 -3.55 -1.16
C SER A 378 -4.14 -2.68 -0.29
N PRO A 379 -4.66 -1.96 0.71
CA PRO A 379 -3.83 -1.10 1.56
C PRO A 379 -2.82 -1.90 2.40
N TRP A 380 -3.12 -3.18 2.63
CA TRP A 380 -2.22 -4.10 3.30
C TRP A 380 -0.86 -4.24 2.61
N THR A 381 -0.81 -4.05 1.29
CA THR A 381 0.44 -4.12 0.50
C THR A 381 1.50 -3.14 1.01
N ALA A 382 1.11 -1.94 1.47
CA ALA A 382 2.05 -1.02 2.11
C ALA A 382 2.52 -1.53 3.47
N LEU A 383 1.61 -2.06 4.30
CA LEU A 383 1.92 -2.52 5.65
C LEU A 383 2.79 -3.79 5.67
N ASP A 384 2.79 -4.56 4.58
CA ASP A 384 3.66 -5.72 4.41
C ASP A 384 5.13 -5.34 4.10
N LEU A 385 5.39 -4.07 3.73
CA LEU A 385 6.76 -3.58 3.57
C LEU A 385 7.46 -3.42 4.94
N PRO A 386 8.79 -3.61 5.03
CA PRO A 386 9.57 -3.24 6.20
C PRO A 386 9.39 -1.75 6.55
N ALA A 387 9.45 -1.40 7.85
CA ALA A 387 9.21 -0.02 8.32
C ALA A 387 10.04 1.05 7.57
N PRO A 388 11.35 0.86 7.27
CA PRO A 388 12.10 1.83 6.48
C PRO A 388 11.52 2.03 5.07
N GLN A 389 11.06 0.97 4.41
CA GLN A 389 10.45 1.06 3.08
C GLN A 389 9.06 1.69 3.12
N ARG A 390 8.30 1.51 4.21
CA ARG A 390 7.02 2.20 4.42
C ARG A 390 7.21 3.70 4.54
N SER A 391 8.23 4.14 5.27
CA SER A 391 8.63 5.55 5.36
C SER A 391 8.95 6.13 3.98
N VAL A 392 9.76 5.40 3.21
CA VAL A 392 10.16 5.78 1.85
C VAL A 392 8.96 5.85 0.91
N LEU A 393 8.02 4.90 1.00
CA LEU A 393 6.75 4.93 0.27
C LEU A 393 5.90 6.14 0.65
N GLY A 394 5.76 6.42 1.95
CA GLY A 394 5.08 7.63 2.43
C GLY A 394 5.68 8.90 1.84
N GLY A 395 7.02 9.02 1.86
CA GLY A 395 7.74 10.14 1.28
C GLY A 395 7.51 10.30 -0.23
N LEU A 396 7.54 9.19 -0.99
CA LEU A 396 7.24 9.19 -2.43
C LEU A 396 5.83 9.70 -2.72
N LEU A 397 4.82 9.16 -2.01
CA LEU A 397 3.42 9.47 -2.27
C LEU A 397 3.08 10.92 -1.90
N VAL A 398 3.62 11.40 -0.77
CA VAL A 398 3.47 12.79 -0.36
C VAL A 398 4.20 13.73 -1.31
N TRP A 399 5.38 13.35 -1.82
CA TRP A 399 6.06 14.13 -2.86
C TRP A 399 5.22 14.22 -4.14
N TYR A 400 4.62 13.10 -4.58
CA TYR A 400 3.84 13.06 -5.80
C TYR A 400 2.55 13.89 -5.69
N LEU A 401 1.82 13.77 -4.57
CA LEU A 401 0.57 14.52 -4.32
C LEU A 401 0.80 15.89 -3.64
N GLN A 402 2.07 16.25 -3.41
CA GLN A 402 2.53 17.47 -2.74
C GLN A 402 2.14 17.63 -1.26
N ASP A 403 1.20 16.84 -0.76
CA ASP A 403 0.65 17.01 0.59
C ASP A 403 0.05 15.71 1.17
N VAL A 404 0.10 15.58 2.49
CA VAL A 404 -0.40 14.41 3.22
C VAL A 404 -1.94 14.38 3.24
N TYR A 405 -2.59 15.54 3.32
CA TYR A 405 -4.05 15.61 3.26
C TYR A 405 -4.57 15.28 1.84
N ALA A 406 -3.86 15.72 0.79
CA ALA A 406 -4.13 15.28 -0.58
C ALA A 406 -4.01 13.75 -0.74
N LEU A 407 -2.97 13.14 -0.15
CA LEU A 407 -2.79 11.68 -0.12
C LEU A 407 -3.95 10.96 0.58
N ARG A 408 -4.32 11.42 1.77
CA ARG A 408 -5.44 10.85 2.54
C ARG A 408 -6.74 10.91 1.74
N ASN A 409 -7.09 12.07 1.20
CA ASN A 409 -8.30 12.23 0.40
C ASN A 409 -8.31 11.31 -0.82
N HIS A 410 -7.18 11.21 -1.53
CA HIS A 410 -7.07 10.34 -2.70
C HIS A 410 -7.31 8.86 -2.33
N LEU A 411 -6.68 8.37 -1.26
CA LEU A 411 -6.83 6.97 -0.86
C LEU A 411 -8.21 6.66 -0.28
N GLU A 412 -8.81 7.58 0.48
CA GLU A 412 -10.15 7.40 1.06
C GLU A 412 -11.25 7.40 -0.02
N GLN A 413 -11.15 8.27 -1.03
CA GLN A 413 -12.14 8.36 -2.11
C GLN A 413 -12.16 7.12 -3.02
N ASN A 414 -11.02 6.45 -3.17
CA ASN A 414 -10.87 5.30 -4.05
C ASN A 414 -10.97 3.95 -3.32
N LEU A 415 -11.20 3.95 -2.00
CA LEU A 415 -11.22 2.75 -1.19
C LEU A 415 -12.39 1.83 -1.58
N THR A 416 -12.08 0.57 -1.91
CA THR A 416 -13.09 -0.39 -2.42
C THR A 416 -13.86 -1.13 -1.32
N SER A 417 -13.37 -1.13 -0.08
CA SER A 417 -13.92 -1.94 1.02
C SER A 417 -13.78 -1.27 2.39
N ILE A 418 -14.81 -1.41 3.23
CA ILE A 418 -14.83 -0.90 4.62
C ILE A 418 -13.81 -1.63 5.50
N GLU A 419 -13.59 -2.93 5.26
CA GLU A 419 -12.65 -3.75 6.06
C GLU A 419 -11.20 -3.30 5.90
N ASP A 420 -10.88 -2.71 4.74
CA ASP A 420 -9.56 -2.23 4.37
C ASP A 420 -9.27 -0.82 4.90
N ARG A 421 -10.29 -0.12 5.43
CA ARG A 421 -10.14 1.22 6.01
C ARG A 421 -9.15 1.23 7.18
N ASN A 422 -9.19 0.24 8.06
CA ASN A 422 -8.28 0.18 9.21
C ASN A 422 -6.80 0.04 8.80
N ALA A 423 -6.55 -0.69 7.71
CA ALA A 423 -5.22 -0.85 7.15
C ALA A 423 -4.70 0.47 6.58
N LEU A 424 -5.55 1.14 5.81
CA LEU A 424 -5.26 2.45 5.24
C LEU A 424 -4.97 3.48 6.34
N GLU A 425 -5.82 3.57 7.37
CA GLU A 425 -5.61 4.50 8.50
C GLU A 425 -4.31 4.22 9.25
N THR A 426 -3.94 2.94 9.40
CA THR A 426 -2.66 2.58 10.04
C THR A 426 -1.48 3.08 9.20
N PHE A 427 -1.51 2.87 7.89
CA PHE A 427 -0.47 3.37 6.98
C PHE A 427 -0.40 4.90 7.02
N LEU A 428 -1.54 5.59 6.89
CA LEU A 428 -1.61 7.05 6.91
C LEU A 428 -1.12 7.63 8.24
N TYR A 429 -1.42 6.98 9.37
CA TYR A 429 -0.89 7.38 10.68
C TYR A 429 0.63 7.26 10.76
N GLU A 430 1.23 6.22 10.17
CA GLU A 430 2.70 6.10 10.09
C GLU A 430 3.29 7.20 9.19
N VAL A 431 2.65 7.50 8.05
CA VAL A 431 3.06 8.60 7.16
C VAL A 431 2.99 9.95 7.86
N ASP A 432 1.88 10.25 8.55
CA ASP A 432 1.69 11.50 9.32
C ASP A 432 2.78 11.70 10.39
N LYS A 433 3.25 10.60 11.01
CA LYS A 433 4.27 10.64 12.06
C LYS A 433 5.69 10.86 11.50
N GLU A 434 6.01 10.27 10.36
CA GLU A 434 7.37 10.21 9.83
C GLU A 434 7.65 11.28 8.78
N VAL A 435 6.65 11.61 7.94
CA VAL A 435 6.77 12.60 6.88
C VAL A 435 6.43 13.96 7.46
N LYS A 436 7.44 14.62 8.04
CA LYS A 436 7.30 16.03 8.43
C LYS A 436 6.96 16.86 7.18
N PRO A 437 5.98 17.78 7.26
CA PRO A 437 5.70 18.69 6.16
C PRO A 437 6.95 19.55 5.94
N LYS A 438 7.75 19.18 4.94
CA LYS A 438 8.83 20.01 4.43
C LYS A 438 8.26 20.81 3.27
N PRO A 439 8.67 22.08 3.10
CA PRO A 439 8.33 22.83 1.90
C PRO A 439 8.75 22.01 0.68
N PRO A 440 7.95 22.00 -0.40
CA PRO A 440 8.22 21.19 -1.57
C PRO A 440 9.61 21.57 -2.11
N VAL A 441 10.54 20.63 -2.05
CA VAL A 441 11.79 20.76 -2.80
C VAL A 441 11.41 20.48 -4.25
N ASN A 442 11.65 21.45 -5.15
CA ASN A 442 11.26 21.36 -6.57
C ASN A 442 11.73 20.06 -7.26
N SER A 443 12.80 19.43 -6.78
CA SER A 443 13.14 18.05 -7.11
C SER A 443 13.90 17.37 -5.97
N PRO A 444 13.56 16.13 -5.59
CA PRO A 444 14.41 15.30 -4.77
C PRO A 444 15.78 15.06 -5.43
N PRO A 445 16.85 14.89 -4.64
CA PRO A 445 18.15 14.41 -5.10
C PRO A 445 18.07 13.07 -5.84
N TYR A 446 19.05 12.80 -6.71
CA TYR A 446 19.15 11.59 -7.51
C TYR A 446 19.06 10.31 -6.67
N GLU A 447 19.74 10.27 -5.52
CA GLU A 447 19.79 9.09 -4.64
C GLU A 447 18.40 8.77 -4.08
N ILE A 448 17.65 9.80 -3.69
CA ILE A 448 16.28 9.66 -3.19
C ILE A 448 15.36 9.16 -4.30
N LEU A 449 15.47 9.73 -5.51
CA LEU A 449 14.69 9.28 -6.66
C LEU A 449 15.00 7.81 -7.01
N MET A 450 16.27 7.40 -6.97
CA MET A 450 16.67 6.02 -7.21
C MET A 450 16.14 5.06 -6.16
N ASP A 451 16.14 5.45 -4.88
CA ASP A 451 15.56 4.63 -3.81
C ASP A 451 14.04 4.49 -3.99
N TRP A 452 13.35 5.58 -4.35
CA TRP A 452 11.93 5.54 -4.68
C TRP A 452 11.62 4.65 -5.89
N CYS A 453 12.46 4.66 -6.92
CA CYS A 453 12.31 3.74 -8.06
C CYS A 453 12.34 2.27 -7.66
N THR A 454 13.01 1.90 -6.58
CA THR A 454 13.11 0.50 -6.14
C THR A 454 11.92 0.01 -5.31
N LEU A 455 10.99 0.89 -4.95
CA LEU A 455 9.80 0.52 -4.19
C LEU A 455 8.91 -0.42 -5.01
N ARG A 456 8.60 -1.57 -4.43
CA ARG A 456 7.76 -2.62 -5.01
C ARG A 456 7.06 -3.40 -3.90
N PRO A 457 5.92 -4.05 -4.17
CA PRO A 457 5.23 -4.88 -3.20
C PRO A 457 6.15 -5.92 -2.54
N PHE A 458 5.82 -6.28 -1.31
CA PHE A 458 6.53 -7.33 -0.60
C PHE A 458 6.52 -8.61 -1.44
N GLN A 459 7.67 -9.32 -1.48
CA GLN A 459 7.98 -10.50 -2.31
C GLN A 459 8.51 -10.21 -3.73
N SER A 460 8.15 -9.09 -4.36
CA SER A 460 8.67 -8.76 -5.70
C SER A 460 10.20 -8.56 -5.66
N ARG A 461 10.93 -9.36 -6.44
CA ARG A 461 12.39 -9.30 -6.63
C ARG A 461 12.79 -8.36 -7.75
N TYR A 462 12.00 -8.34 -8.82
CA TYR A 462 12.22 -7.55 -10.03
C TYR A 462 11.08 -6.57 -10.25
N THR A 463 11.41 -5.42 -10.83
CA THR A 463 10.42 -4.48 -11.37
C THR A 463 10.57 -4.45 -12.89
N TYR A 464 9.59 -4.94 -13.64
CA TYR A 464 9.55 -4.77 -15.09
C TYR A 464 9.07 -3.35 -15.39
N LEU A 465 9.97 -2.54 -15.93
CA LEU A 465 9.71 -1.14 -16.26
C LEU A 465 9.36 -1.04 -17.75
N PHE A 466 8.07 -0.92 -18.07
CA PHE A 466 7.61 -0.74 -19.44
C PHE A 466 7.67 0.73 -19.80
N VAL A 467 8.64 1.11 -20.62
CA VAL A 467 8.84 2.50 -21.06
C VAL A 467 8.18 2.69 -22.41
N GLN A 468 7.19 3.57 -22.50
CA GLN A 468 6.44 3.83 -23.73
C GLN A 468 6.85 5.17 -24.35
N ASP A 469 7.55 5.10 -25.47
CA ASP A 469 8.00 6.24 -26.26
C ASP A 469 6.99 6.57 -27.36
N THR A 470 5.80 7.06 -26.96
CA THR A 470 4.71 7.34 -27.90
C THR A 470 4.34 8.82 -27.98
N ALA A 471 5.01 9.68 -27.18
CA ALA A 471 4.63 11.08 -26.99
C ALA A 471 5.59 12.08 -27.66
N PHE A 472 6.74 11.63 -28.15
CA PHE A 472 7.74 12.50 -28.75
C PHE A 472 7.61 12.54 -30.27
N PRO A 473 7.48 13.73 -30.89
CA PRO A 473 7.69 13.89 -32.32
C PRO A 473 9.10 13.43 -32.72
N GLU A 474 9.26 12.76 -33.86
CA GLU A 474 10.57 12.28 -34.37
C GLU A 474 11.66 13.36 -34.45
N ARG A 475 11.27 14.64 -34.41
CA ARG A 475 12.15 15.81 -34.54
C ARG A 475 12.33 16.61 -33.26
N ASP A 476 11.76 16.18 -32.12
CA ASP A 476 11.89 16.92 -30.87
C ASP A 476 13.32 16.78 -30.31
N PRO A 477 14.12 17.86 -30.21
CA PRO A 477 15.46 17.79 -29.60
C PRO A 477 15.43 17.31 -28.14
N SER A 478 14.33 17.55 -27.42
CA SER A 478 14.11 17.09 -26.05
C SER A 478 14.04 15.56 -25.97
N HIS A 479 13.59 14.90 -27.03
CA HIS A 479 13.55 13.44 -27.15
C HIS A 479 14.94 12.83 -27.14
N ALA A 480 15.86 13.40 -27.94
CA ALA A 480 17.25 12.94 -27.99
C ALA A 480 17.96 13.14 -26.65
N PHE A 481 17.73 14.29 -25.99
CA PHE A 481 18.25 14.54 -24.65
C PHE A 481 17.68 13.55 -23.61
N TRP A 482 16.36 13.28 -23.66
CA TRP A 482 15.70 12.33 -22.78
C TRP A 482 16.33 10.94 -22.92
N TRP A 483 16.47 10.45 -24.16
CA TRP A 483 17.07 9.16 -24.45
C TRP A 483 18.53 9.07 -24.01
N GLN A 484 19.31 10.13 -24.21
CA GLN A 484 20.69 10.19 -23.74
C GLN A 484 20.76 10.08 -22.21
N MET A 485 19.89 10.79 -21.49
CA MET A 485 19.83 10.75 -20.04
C MET A 485 19.36 9.38 -19.54
N PHE A 486 18.31 8.81 -20.14
CA PHE A 486 17.79 7.49 -19.79
C PHE A 486 18.82 6.38 -20.04
N SER A 487 19.55 6.44 -21.15
CA SER A 487 20.61 5.47 -21.45
C SER A 487 21.71 5.44 -20.38
N ARG A 488 22.02 6.60 -19.77
CA ARG A 488 22.96 6.68 -18.63
C ARG A 488 22.39 6.09 -17.34
N LEU A 489 21.06 6.03 -17.17
CA LEU A 489 20.40 5.44 -16.01
C LEU A 489 20.30 3.91 -16.08
N LEU A 490 20.33 3.33 -17.29
CA LEU A 490 20.12 1.89 -17.49
C LEU A 490 20.97 1.00 -16.59
N PRO A 491 22.29 1.22 -16.41
CA PRO A 491 23.10 0.38 -15.53
C PRO A 491 22.61 0.40 -14.07
N ASP A 492 22.27 1.58 -13.56
CA ASP A 492 21.80 1.75 -12.17
C ASP A 492 20.41 1.14 -11.96
N LEU A 493 19.53 1.23 -12.97
CA LEU A 493 18.23 0.55 -12.94
C LEU A 493 18.40 -0.96 -12.90
N ILE A 494 19.23 -1.53 -13.78
CA ILE A 494 19.46 -2.96 -13.90
C ILE A 494 20.07 -3.53 -12.61
N THR A 495 21.11 -2.88 -12.05
CA THR A 495 21.75 -3.33 -10.80
C THR A 495 20.79 -3.34 -9.60
N ARG A 496 19.71 -2.54 -9.65
CA ARG A 496 18.65 -2.49 -8.63
C ARG A 496 17.46 -3.41 -8.94
N ASN A 497 17.61 -4.33 -9.90
CA ASN A 497 16.58 -5.25 -10.37
C ASN A 497 15.36 -4.52 -10.96
N LEU A 498 15.56 -3.40 -11.63
CA LEU A 498 14.59 -2.83 -12.56
C LEU A 498 14.97 -3.28 -13.97
N ILE A 499 14.03 -3.91 -14.67
CA ILE A 499 14.22 -4.50 -16.00
C ILE A 499 13.44 -3.67 -17.02
N PRO A 500 14.09 -2.73 -17.73
CA PRO A 500 13.44 -1.93 -18.77
C PRO A 500 12.99 -2.78 -19.96
N LYS A 501 11.71 -2.66 -20.32
CA LYS A 501 11.15 -3.10 -21.61
C LYS A 501 10.72 -1.84 -22.35
N ILE A 502 11.47 -1.49 -23.38
CA ILE A 502 11.33 -0.21 -24.07
C ILE A 502 10.46 -0.42 -25.31
N PHE A 503 9.32 0.25 -25.38
CA PHE A 503 8.44 0.27 -26.55
C PHE A 503 8.63 1.58 -27.29
N THR A 504 9.21 1.56 -28.49
CA THR A 504 9.49 2.77 -29.27
C THR A 504 9.23 2.57 -30.76
N PRO A 505 8.64 3.55 -31.46
CA PRO A 505 8.59 3.56 -32.92
C PRO A 505 9.94 3.98 -33.54
N LEU A 506 10.89 4.48 -32.75
CA LEU A 506 12.19 4.94 -33.22
C LEU A 506 13.02 3.74 -33.70
N ARG A 507 13.43 3.75 -34.97
CA ARG A 507 14.18 2.63 -35.56
C ARG A 507 15.59 2.46 -35.01
N ASN A 508 16.22 3.55 -34.53
CA ASN A 508 17.58 3.57 -34.01
C ASN A 508 17.65 4.40 -32.71
N PRO A 509 17.07 3.93 -31.59
CA PRO A 509 17.17 4.60 -30.32
C PRO A 509 18.63 4.49 -29.82
N PRO A 510 19.16 5.50 -29.10
CA PRO A 510 20.56 5.54 -28.67
C PRO A 510 20.85 4.61 -27.47
N VAL A 511 20.31 3.39 -27.52
CA VAL A 511 20.45 2.29 -26.56
C VAL A 511 20.95 1.03 -27.28
N GLU A 512 21.95 1.19 -28.15
CA GLU A 512 22.44 0.15 -29.09
C GLU A 512 22.88 -1.17 -28.45
N ALA A 513 23.18 -1.19 -27.14
CA ALA A 513 23.63 -2.37 -26.42
C ALA A 513 22.49 -3.31 -25.97
N LEU A 514 21.23 -2.91 -26.08
CA LEU A 514 20.10 -3.72 -25.63
C LEU A 514 19.62 -4.68 -26.73
N PRO A 515 19.29 -5.94 -26.39
CA PRO A 515 18.58 -6.83 -27.31
C PRO A 515 17.35 -6.16 -27.87
N ALA A 516 17.18 -6.20 -29.19
CA ALA A 516 16.09 -5.54 -29.86
C ALA A 516 15.23 -6.53 -30.65
N MET A 517 13.93 -6.28 -30.70
CA MET A 517 12.97 -7.03 -31.49
C MET A 517 11.95 -6.08 -32.12
N SER A 518 11.29 -6.51 -33.19
CA SER A 518 10.17 -5.77 -33.79
C SER A 518 8.85 -6.41 -33.42
N LEU A 519 7.89 -5.58 -33.04
CA LEU A 519 6.50 -5.96 -32.85
C LEU A 519 5.71 -5.58 -34.12
N SER A 520 5.45 -6.58 -34.94
CA SER A 520 4.68 -6.46 -36.19
C SER A 520 3.87 -7.72 -36.42
N TRP A 521 2.74 -7.57 -37.11
CA TRP A 521 1.86 -8.66 -37.52
C TRP A 521 1.69 -8.66 -39.04
N SER A 522 1.67 -9.84 -39.65
CA SER A 522 1.24 -9.99 -41.04
C SER A 522 -0.28 -9.72 -41.18
N PRO A 523 -0.76 -9.33 -42.38
CA PRO A 523 -2.19 -9.17 -42.65
C PRO A 523 -3.01 -10.41 -42.25
N GLU A 524 -2.49 -11.61 -42.50
CA GLU A 524 -3.14 -12.88 -42.18
C GLU A 524 -3.23 -13.11 -40.67
N GLN A 525 -2.22 -12.69 -39.91
CA GLN A 525 -2.25 -12.72 -38.45
C GLN A 525 -3.28 -11.74 -37.90
N LEU A 526 -3.30 -10.49 -38.39
CA LEU A 526 -4.29 -9.49 -37.97
C LEU A 526 -5.72 -9.95 -38.27
N GLU A 527 -5.92 -10.54 -39.45
CA GLU A 527 -7.21 -11.11 -39.84
C GLU A 527 -7.67 -12.21 -38.91
N ARG A 528 -6.80 -13.19 -38.63
CA ARG A 528 -7.13 -14.29 -37.72
C ARG A 528 -7.47 -13.75 -36.32
N ILE A 529 -6.68 -12.80 -35.81
CA ILE A 529 -6.94 -12.15 -34.53
C ILE A 529 -8.31 -11.46 -34.56
N LEU A 530 -8.63 -10.70 -35.61
CA LEU A 530 -9.90 -10.00 -35.72
C LEU A 530 -11.09 -10.97 -35.82
N ARG A 531 -10.97 -12.03 -36.62
CA ARG A 531 -11.99 -13.08 -36.72
C ARG A 531 -12.30 -13.71 -35.36
N ASP A 532 -11.27 -14.06 -34.58
CA ASP A 532 -11.44 -14.60 -33.23
C ASP A 532 -12.20 -13.62 -32.31
N ARG A 533 -11.99 -12.32 -32.49
CA ARG A 533 -12.71 -11.28 -31.73
C ARG A 533 -14.18 -11.21 -32.15
N PHE A 534 -14.48 -11.21 -33.45
CA PHE A 534 -15.85 -11.26 -33.97
C PHE A 534 -16.62 -12.47 -33.43
N LEU A 535 -16.02 -13.67 -33.48
CA LEU A 535 -16.65 -14.89 -32.99
C LEU A 535 -17.06 -14.80 -31.52
N ARG A 536 -16.24 -14.19 -30.67
CA ARG A 536 -16.53 -14.06 -29.23
C ARG A 536 -17.68 -13.13 -28.91
N VAL A 537 -17.89 -12.11 -29.75
CA VAL A 537 -19.02 -11.18 -29.61
C VAL A 537 -20.26 -11.64 -30.38
N GLY A 538 -20.24 -12.84 -30.96
CA GLY A 538 -21.37 -13.43 -31.67
C GLY A 538 -21.45 -13.09 -33.16
N GLY A 539 -20.42 -12.46 -33.73
CA GLY A 539 -20.26 -12.26 -35.17
C GLY A 539 -19.50 -13.41 -35.85
N GLN A 540 -19.15 -13.23 -37.13
CA GLN A 540 -18.38 -14.18 -37.94
C GLN A 540 -16.97 -13.66 -38.23
N ASP A 541 -16.86 -12.55 -38.97
CA ASP A 541 -15.62 -11.86 -39.30
C ASP A 541 -15.89 -10.43 -39.77
N LEU A 542 -14.84 -9.72 -40.20
CA LEU A 542 -14.93 -8.36 -40.74
C LEU A 542 -15.89 -8.25 -41.95
N GLY A 543 -15.91 -9.28 -42.80
CA GLY A 543 -16.71 -9.30 -44.02
C GLY A 543 -18.21 -9.19 -43.74
N GLN A 544 -18.65 -9.64 -42.56
CA GLN A 544 -20.02 -9.49 -42.09
C GLN A 544 -20.50 -8.02 -42.02
N LEU A 545 -19.60 -7.03 -41.94
CA LEU A 545 -20.00 -5.62 -41.93
C LEU A 545 -20.28 -5.06 -43.34
N PHE A 546 -19.98 -5.80 -44.39
CA PHE A 546 -20.09 -5.39 -45.78
C PHE A 546 -21.10 -6.27 -46.53
N VAL A 547 -21.54 -5.81 -47.71
CA VAL A 547 -22.31 -6.67 -48.63
C VAL A 547 -21.42 -7.81 -49.12
N ASP A 548 -21.95 -9.03 -49.26
CA ASP A 548 -21.21 -10.24 -49.66
C ASP A 548 -20.23 -10.03 -50.83
N VAL A 549 -20.64 -9.29 -51.87
CA VAL A 549 -19.80 -9.01 -53.06
C VAL A 549 -18.61 -8.09 -52.77
N ALA A 550 -18.70 -7.28 -51.71
CA ALA A 550 -17.68 -6.33 -51.29
C ALA A 550 -16.84 -6.84 -50.10
N ALA A 551 -17.24 -7.95 -49.46
CA ALA A 551 -16.59 -8.45 -48.25
C ALA A 551 -15.12 -8.82 -48.47
N GLU A 552 -14.78 -9.49 -49.58
CA GLU A 552 -13.39 -9.88 -49.86
C GLU A 552 -12.53 -8.66 -50.20
N GLU A 553 -13.04 -7.75 -51.03
CA GLU A 553 -12.35 -6.51 -51.37
C GLU A 553 -12.14 -5.61 -50.14
N ALA A 554 -13.10 -5.58 -49.21
CA ALA A 554 -12.95 -4.88 -47.94
C ALA A 554 -11.82 -5.49 -47.10
N ARG A 555 -11.69 -6.82 -47.05
CA ARG A 555 -10.60 -7.52 -46.34
C ARG A 555 -9.24 -7.21 -46.98
N GLU A 556 -9.15 -7.29 -48.31
CA GLU A 556 -7.93 -6.97 -49.08
C GLU A 556 -7.47 -5.53 -48.90
N ARG A 557 -8.37 -4.58 -48.62
CA ARG A 557 -8.02 -3.18 -48.35
C ARG A 557 -7.73 -2.91 -46.88
N PHE A 558 -8.52 -3.48 -45.97
CA PHE A 558 -8.47 -3.17 -44.54
C PHE A 558 -7.16 -3.64 -43.88
N PHE A 559 -6.75 -4.89 -44.06
CA PHE A 559 -5.59 -5.43 -43.35
C PHE A 559 -4.25 -4.83 -43.82
N PRO A 560 -4.01 -4.63 -45.13
CA PRO A 560 -2.83 -3.90 -45.58
C PRO A 560 -2.76 -2.45 -45.05
N ALA A 561 -3.91 -1.77 -44.95
CA ALA A 561 -3.98 -0.42 -44.38
C ALA A 561 -3.60 -0.37 -42.89
N CYS A 562 -3.61 -1.51 -42.18
CA CYS A 562 -3.15 -1.59 -40.80
C CYS A 562 -1.62 -1.56 -40.66
N GLN A 563 -0.87 -1.73 -41.75
CA GLN A 563 0.61 -1.68 -41.80
C GLN A 563 1.28 -2.53 -40.71
N GLY A 564 0.72 -3.70 -40.45
CA GLY A 564 1.20 -4.64 -39.45
C GLY A 564 1.12 -4.16 -38.01
N SER A 565 0.25 -3.19 -37.71
CA SER A 565 -0.07 -2.72 -36.36
C SER A 565 -1.44 -3.22 -35.89
N TYR A 566 -1.46 -3.88 -34.74
CA TYR A 566 -2.68 -4.33 -34.09
C TYR A 566 -3.51 -3.15 -33.56
N GLY A 567 -2.85 -2.16 -32.95
CA GLY A 567 -3.53 -0.95 -32.47
C GLY A 567 -4.15 -0.13 -33.59
N ARG A 568 -3.48 -0.03 -34.74
CA ARG A 568 -4.05 0.59 -35.93
C ARG A 568 -5.23 -0.19 -36.47
N MET A 569 -5.21 -1.52 -36.44
CA MET A 569 -6.34 -2.35 -36.83
C MET A 569 -7.60 -2.05 -35.99
N LEU A 570 -7.45 -1.98 -34.66
CA LEU A 570 -8.56 -1.61 -33.78
C LEU A 570 -9.04 -0.17 -34.05
N ARG A 571 -8.10 0.77 -34.22
CA ARG A 571 -8.42 2.17 -34.54
C ARG A 571 -9.15 2.35 -35.85
N LEU A 572 -8.68 1.69 -36.90
CA LEU A 572 -9.31 1.76 -38.20
C LEU A 572 -10.73 1.18 -38.14
N GLY A 573 -10.91 0.02 -37.50
CA GLY A 573 -12.23 -0.60 -37.36
C GLY A 573 -13.21 0.22 -36.52
N GLN A 574 -12.77 0.78 -35.39
CA GLN A 574 -13.63 1.64 -34.58
C GLN A 574 -13.97 2.95 -35.32
N ARG A 575 -13.01 3.57 -36.02
CA ARG A 575 -13.29 4.74 -36.87
C ARG A 575 -14.27 4.41 -37.98
N LEU A 576 -14.16 3.22 -38.58
CA LEU A 576 -15.04 2.77 -39.65
C LEU A 576 -16.49 2.63 -39.18
N ILE A 577 -16.72 1.91 -38.08
CA ILE A 577 -18.07 1.77 -37.51
C ILE A 577 -18.63 3.13 -37.12
N ARG A 578 -17.82 3.96 -36.44
CA ARG A 578 -18.27 5.29 -36.01
C ARG A 578 -18.63 6.17 -37.21
N TYR A 579 -17.81 6.19 -38.25
CA TYR A 579 -18.07 6.95 -39.47
C TYR A 579 -19.41 6.52 -40.10
N HIS A 580 -19.65 5.21 -40.21
CA HIS A 580 -20.88 4.67 -40.76
C HIS A 580 -22.11 5.09 -39.95
N VAL A 581 -22.07 4.90 -38.63
CA VAL A 581 -23.18 5.24 -37.74
C VAL A 581 -23.46 6.76 -37.73
N GLU A 582 -22.43 7.60 -37.86
CA GLU A 582 -22.59 9.06 -37.92
C GLU A 582 -23.15 9.56 -39.26
N HIS A 583 -22.81 8.91 -40.39
CA HIS A 583 -23.11 9.44 -41.73
C HIS A 583 -24.23 8.68 -42.45
N ARG A 584 -24.44 7.40 -42.14
CA ARG A 584 -25.38 6.49 -42.80
C ARG A 584 -26.08 5.52 -41.82
N PRO A 585 -26.70 6.01 -40.73
CA PRO A 585 -27.29 5.15 -39.70
C PRO A 585 -28.42 4.22 -40.19
N GLU A 586 -29.08 4.58 -41.28
CA GLU A 586 -30.18 3.80 -41.88
C GLU A 586 -29.69 2.66 -42.79
N GLU A 587 -28.41 2.70 -43.21
CA GLU A 587 -27.83 1.66 -44.05
C GLU A 587 -27.40 0.47 -43.18
N ARG A 588 -27.63 -0.75 -43.71
CA ARG A 588 -27.24 -1.98 -43.00
C ARG A 588 -25.76 -2.31 -43.13
N TRP A 589 -25.19 -1.98 -44.28
CA TRP A 589 -23.87 -2.44 -44.70
C TRP A 589 -22.95 -1.25 -44.87
N ILE A 590 -21.71 -1.41 -44.46
CA ILE A 590 -20.65 -0.44 -44.70
C ILE A 590 -20.23 -0.58 -46.18
N SER A 591 -20.09 0.55 -46.87
CA SER A 591 -19.64 0.61 -48.25
C SER A 591 -18.10 0.65 -48.36
N LEU A 592 -17.57 0.26 -49.52
CA LEU A 592 -16.13 0.36 -49.80
C LEU A 592 -15.66 1.82 -49.83
N ASP A 593 -16.52 2.75 -50.25
CA ASP A 593 -16.20 4.19 -50.25
C ASP A 593 -16.01 4.73 -48.82
N GLU A 594 -16.80 4.25 -47.85
CA GLU A 594 -16.62 4.59 -46.43
C GLU A 594 -15.31 4.02 -45.88
N LEU A 595 -14.96 2.79 -46.26
CA LEU A 595 -13.68 2.20 -45.91
C LEU A 595 -12.50 3.01 -46.46
N ASP A 596 -12.55 3.38 -47.75
CA ASP A 596 -11.52 4.18 -48.41
C ASP A 596 -11.42 5.59 -47.78
N ALA A 597 -12.54 6.21 -47.45
CA ALA A 597 -12.56 7.52 -46.77
C ALA A 597 -11.87 7.45 -45.40
N VAL A 598 -12.11 6.39 -44.63
CA VAL A 598 -11.51 6.21 -43.30
C VAL A 598 -10.02 5.85 -43.40
N ILE A 599 -9.61 5.05 -44.40
CA ILE A 599 -8.20 4.74 -44.68
C ILE A 599 -7.45 5.99 -45.16
N GLY A 600 -8.03 6.77 -46.08
CA GLY A 600 -7.41 7.97 -46.65
C GLY A 600 -7.29 9.14 -45.67
N GLY A 601 -8.11 9.15 -44.60
CA GLY A 601 -8.00 10.10 -43.50
C GLY A 601 -7.06 9.67 -42.37
N GLN A 602 -6.13 8.74 -42.60
CA GLN A 602 -5.15 8.26 -41.60
C GLN A 602 -3.89 9.11 -41.54
#